data_AF-A0A3B9LE85-F1
#
_entry.id   AF-A0A3B9LE85-F1
#
_cell.length_a   1.000
_cell.length_b   1.000
_cell.length_c   1.000
_cell.angle_alpha   90.00
_cell.angle_beta   90.00
_cell.angle_gamma   90.00
#
_symmetry.space_group_name_H-M   'P 1'
#
loop_
_entity.id
_entity.type
_entity.pdbx_description
1 polymer ?
#
loop_
_entity_poly.entity_id
_entity_poly.type
_entity_poly.pdbx_seq_one_letter_code
_entity_poly.pdbx_strand_id
1 'polypeptide(L)' 'MLRPIRAYSRGEYRAVPQSALFSIITAINYLVDPFDLIPDEIPFLGFLDDATVIAFTVRKTREDLDDFMTWETQH' A
#
# COMPACT_ATOMS: atom_id res chain seq x y z
N MET A 1 -3.23 2.94 5.74
CA MET A 1 -3.19 1.90 4.68
C MET A 1 -4.55 1.22 4.46
N LEU A 2 -5.23 0.66 5.47
CA LEU A 2 -6.51 -0.05 5.25
C LEU A 2 -7.75 0.84 5.04
N ARG A 3 -7.76 2.06 5.60
CA ARG A 3 -8.92 2.99 5.55
C ARG A 3 -9.30 3.39 4.11
N PRO A 4 -8.37 3.80 3.22
CA PRO A 4 -8.69 4.10 1.83
C PRO A 4 -9.34 2.92 1.09
N ILE A 5 -8.86 1.69 1.30
CA ILE A 5 -9.41 0.48 0.67
C ILE A 5 -10.87 0.27 1.12
N ARG A 6 -11.15 0.45 2.41
CA ARG A 6 -12.49 0.30 2.97
C ARG A 6 -13.45 1.38 2.46
N ALA A 7 -13.03 2.65 2.43
CA ALA A 7 -13.85 3.73 1.90
C ALA A 7 -14.15 3.55 0.40
N TYR A 8 -13.15 3.07 -0.35
CA TYR A 8 -13.31 2.75 -1.77
C TYR A 8 -14.28 1.59 -2.01
N SER A 9 -14.18 0.50 -1.23
CA SER A 9 -15.07 -0.66 -1.37
C SER A 9 -16.52 -0.34 -1.02
N ARG A 10 -16.73 0.57 -0.07
CA ARG A 10 -18.06 1.08 0.33
C ARG A 10 -18.61 2.14 -0.62
N GLY A 11 -17.78 2.67 -1.51
CA GLY A 11 -18.15 3.77 -2.40
C GLY A 11 -18.22 5.14 -1.73
N GLU A 12 -17.76 5.26 -0.49
CA GLU A 12 -17.71 6.51 0.28
C GLU A 12 -16.67 7.48 -0.29
N TYR A 13 -15.57 6.95 -0.85
CA TYR A 13 -14.52 7.76 -1.46
C TYR A 13 -13.90 7.06 -2.68
N ARG A 14 -14.02 7.66 -3.87
CA ARG A 14 -13.57 7.09 -5.16
C ARG A 14 -12.43 7.88 -5.81
N ALA A 15 -11.92 8.91 -5.15
CA ALA A 15 -10.86 9.76 -5.71
C ALA A 15 -9.46 9.14 -5.61
N VAL A 16 -9.27 8.05 -4.84
CA VAL A 16 -7.99 7.31 -4.84
C VAL A 16 -7.79 6.63 -6.20
N PRO A 17 -6.66 6.85 -6.88
CA PRO A 17 -6.30 6.13 -8.09
C PRO A 17 -6.21 4.62 -7.86
N GLN A 18 -6.64 3.83 -8.84
CA GLN A 18 -6.54 2.36 -8.76
C GLN A 18 -5.09 1.88 -8.63
N SER A 19 -4.13 2.59 -9.22
CA SER A 19 -2.70 2.31 -9.09
C SER A 19 -2.18 2.46 -7.65
N ALA A 20 -2.73 3.41 -6.89
CA ALA A 20 -2.40 3.62 -5.49
C ALA A 20 -3.02 2.51 -4.63
N LEU A 21 -4.29 2.16 -4.86
CA LEU A 21 -4.93 1.01 -4.20
C LEU A 21 -4.17 -0.28 -4.45
N PHE A 22 -3.78 -0.55 -5.69
CA PHE A 22 -2.97 -1.73 -6.04
C PHE A 22 -1.64 -1.72 -5.27
N SER A 23 -0.92 -0.59 -5.25
CA SER A 23 0.36 -0.48 -4.54
C SER A 23 0.20 -0.74 -3.04
N ILE A 24 -0.86 -0.21 -2.41
CA ILE A 24 -1.18 -0.46 -0.98
C ILE A 24 -1.52 -1.95 -0.76
N ILE A 25 -2.33 -2.56 -1.62
CA ILE A 25 -2.71 -3.98 -1.51
C ILE A 25 -1.49 -4.88 -1.69
N THR A 26 -0.61 -4.59 -2.64
CA THR A 26 0.65 -5.33 -2.84
C THR A 26 1.54 -5.24 -1.59
N ALA A 27 1.72 -4.05 -1.02
CA ALA A 27 2.50 -3.87 0.20
C ALA A 27 1.89 -4.59 1.41
N ILE A 28 0.54 -4.66 1.51
CA ILE A 28 -0.14 -5.43 2.56
C ILE A 28 0.05 -6.93 2.33
N ASN A 29 -0.12 -7.44 1.10
CA ASN A 29 0.09 -8.85 0.79
C ASN A 29 1.53 -9.27 1.13
N TYR A 30 2.51 -8.45 0.78
CA TYR A 30 3.91 -8.69 1.12
C TYR A 30 4.16 -8.80 2.64
N LEU A 31 3.45 -8.02 3.46
CA LEU A 31 3.54 -8.13 4.92
C LEU A 31 2.90 -9.42 5.46
N VAL A 32 1.90 -9.95 4.77
CA VAL A 32 1.13 -11.14 5.21
C VAL A 32 1.77 -12.43 4.71
N ASP A 33 2.27 -12.43 3.48
CA ASP A 33 2.98 -13.54 2.86
C ASP A 33 4.34 -13.06 2.30
N PRO A 34 5.43 -13.21 3.08
CA PRO A 34 6.76 -12.80 2.64
C PRO A 34 7.32 -13.66 1.50
N PHE A 35 6.66 -14.75 1.10
CA PHE A 35 7.16 -15.69 0.09
C PHE A 35 6.58 -15.48 -1.31
N ASP A 36 5.54 -14.65 -1.48
CA ASP A 36 4.73 -14.66 -2.72
C ASP A 36 5.29 -13.77 -3.87
N LEU A 37 6.36 -13.00 -3.62
CA LEU A 37 6.91 -12.04 -4.60
C LEU A 37 8.38 -12.25 -5.01
N ILE A 38 9.18 -12.96 -4.20
CA ILE A 38 10.59 -13.26 -4.50
C ILE A 38 10.84 -14.75 -4.33
N PRO A 39 11.22 -15.48 -5.40
CA PRO A 39 11.62 -16.88 -5.29
C PRO A 39 12.88 -17.06 -4.42
N ASP A 40 12.82 -18.01 -3.49
CA ASP A 40 13.80 -18.33 -2.44
C ASP A 40 15.17 -18.86 -2.93
N GLU A 41 16.01 -18.04 -3.57
CA GLU A 41 17.35 -18.48 -4.01
C GLU A 41 18.54 -17.74 -3.36
N ILE A 42 18.34 -16.65 -2.59
CA ILE A 42 19.48 -15.88 -2.02
C ILE A 42 19.30 -15.55 -0.53
N PRO A 43 20.03 -16.25 0.37
CA PRO A 43 20.07 -15.92 1.79
C PRO A 43 20.60 -14.48 2.02
N PHE A 44 20.04 -13.77 3.00
CA PHE A 44 20.40 -12.40 3.44
C PHE A 44 19.91 -11.20 2.60
N LEU A 45 19.38 -11.39 1.38
CA LEU A 45 18.80 -10.28 0.57
C LEU A 45 17.36 -9.92 0.93
N GLY A 46 16.58 -10.83 1.53
CA GLY A 46 15.16 -10.61 1.82
C GLY A 46 14.85 -9.42 2.74
N PHE A 47 15.69 -9.15 3.75
CA PHE A 47 15.42 -8.07 4.72
C PHE A 47 15.64 -6.66 4.16
N LEU A 48 16.48 -6.49 3.13
CA LEU A 48 16.69 -5.20 2.47
C LEU A 48 15.49 -4.85 1.57
N ASP A 49 14.78 -5.88 1.10
CA ASP A 49 13.63 -5.76 0.21
C ASP A 49 12.37 -5.28 0.97
N ASP A 50 12.16 -5.73 2.22
CA ASP A 50 10.94 -5.40 2.98
C ASP A 50 10.74 -3.89 3.22
N ALA A 51 11.75 -3.23 3.77
CA ALA A 51 11.71 -1.80 4.06
C ALA A 51 11.65 -0.96 2.78
N THR A 52 12.23 -1.48 1.69
CA THR A 52 12.24 -0.83 0.38
C THR A 52 10.85 -0.85 -0.25
N VAL A 53 10.13 -1.97 -0.19
CA VAL A 53 8.75 -2.09 -0.70
C VAL A 53 7.80 -1.16 0.07
N ILE A 54 7.90 -1.13 1.40
CA ILE A 54 7.09 -0.24 2.23
C ILE A 54 7.43 1.22 1.94
N ALA A 55 8.70 1.60 1.93
CA ALA A 55 9.13 2.97 1.67
C ALA A 55 8.75 3.45 0.26
N PHE A 56 8.90 2.57 -0.74
CA PHE A 56 8.46 2.83 -2.11
C PHE A 56 6.95 3.06 -2.18
N THR A 57 6.17 2.19 -1.54
CA THR A 57 4.70 2.29 -1.53
C THR A 57 4.27 3.58 -0.85
N VAL A 58 4.80 3.88 0.34
CA VAL A 58 4.51 5.13 1.06
C VAL A 58 4.86 6.35 0.20
N ARG A 59 6.04 6.35 -0.43
CA ARG A 59 6.45 7.47 -1.30
C ARG A 59 5.53 7.63 -2.51
N LYS A 60 5.13 6.53 -3.13
CA LYS A 60 4.29 6.51 -4.33
C LYS A 60 2.85 6.93 -4.05
N THR A 61 2.31 6.56 -2.90
CA THR A 61 0.90 6.82 -2.55
C THR A 61 0.74 7.99 -1.58
N ARG A 62 1.78 8.80 -1.35
CA ARG A 62 1.78 9.83 -0.32
C ARG A 62 0.69 10.87 -0.56
N GLU A 63 0.65 11.45 -1.75
CA GLU A 63 -0.31 12.50 -2.11
C GLU A 63 -1.75 11.96 -2.01
N ASP A 64 -2.01 10.77 -2.55
CA ASP A 64 -3.33 10.12 -2.47
C ASP A 64 -3.77 9.85 -1.02
N LEU A 65 -2.82 9.51 -0.13
CA LEU A 65 -3.09 9.30 1.29
C LEU A 65 -3.36 10.63 2.01
N ASP A 66 -2.63 11.69 1.68
CA ASP A 66 -2.82 13.02 2.26
C ASP A 66 -4.18 13.61 1.84
N ASP A 67 -4.58 13.44 0.58
CA ASP A 67 -5.90 13.81 0.06
C ASP A 67 -7.03 13.03 0.74
N PHE A 68 -6.85 11.71 0.89
CA PHE A 68 -7.79 10.86 1.62
C PHE A 68 -7.94 11.30 3.08
N MET A 69 -6.83 11.56 3.77
CA MET A 69 -6.84 12.00 5.18
C MET A 69 -7.51 13.37 5.35
N THR A 70 -7.31 14.27 4.40
CA THR A 70 -7.95 15.59 4.37
C THR A 70 -9.46 15.45 4.21
N TRP A 71 -9.90 14.65 3.23
CA TRP A 71 -11.31 14.36 3.02
C TRP A 71 -11.98 13.75 4.27
N GLU A 72 -11.31 12.76 4.88
CA GLU A 72 -11.83 12.01 6.03
C GLU A 72 -11.90 12.85 7.31
N THR A 73 -11.11 13.92 7.42
CA THR A 73 -11.18 14.85 8.57
C THR A 73 -12.24 15.93 8.37
N GLN A 74 -12.64 16.19 7.12
CA GLN A 74 -13.67 17.17 6.76
C GLN A 74 -15.09 16.58 6.73
N HIS A 75 -15.22 15.24 6.80
CA HIS A 75 -16.48 14.50 6.85
C HIS A 75 -16.67 13.85 8.23
#